data_AF-A0A849R907-F1
#
_entry.id   AF-A0A849R907-F1
#
_cell.length_a   1.000
_cell.length_b   1.000
_cell.length_c   1.000
_cell.angle_alpha   90.00
_cell.angle_beta   90.00
_cell.angle_gamma   90.00
#
_symmetry.space_group_name_H-M   'P 1'
#
loop_
_entity.id
_entity.type
_entity.pdbx_description
1 polymer ?
#
loop_
_entity_poly.entity_id
_entity_poly.type
_entity_poly.pdbx_seq_one_letter_code
_entity_poly.pdbx_strand_id
1 'polypeptide(L)'
;MTHEEAMALPKQRFIDRCNAWLDEFNNGNQLNIDDPKKCPLHVWVVYNHQICGKDLVPNITNCEICGQPTCPNCSNHGATQISRVTGYMGDVAGWNAGKKQELKERQRHNQMD
;
A
#
# COMPACT_ATOMS: atom_id res chain seq x y z
N MET A 1 -10.77 -13.16 -21.52
CA MET A 1 -10.85 -11.71 -21.26
C MET A 1 -9.51 -11.10 -21.61
N THR A 2 -9.46 -10.07 -22.45
CA THR A 2 -8.24 -9.35 -22.80
C THR A 2 -7.82 -8.39 -21.69
N HIS A 3 -6.64 -7.78 -21.84
CA HIS A 3 -6.18 -6.73 -20.93
C HIS A 3 -7.12 -5.51 -20.98
N GLU A 4 -7.54 -5.09 -22.17
CA GLU A 4 -8.44 -3.93 -22.31
C GLU A 4 -9.80 -4.19 -21.66
N GLU A 5 -10.36 -5.39 -21.86
CA GLU A 5 -11.63 -5.80 -21.25
C GLU A 5 -11.55 -5.79 -19.72
N ALA A 6 -10.42 -6.21 -19.14
CA ALA A 6 -10.21 -6.15 -17.71
C ALA A 6 -10.11 -4.71 -17.20
N MET A 7 -9.37 -3.84 -17.90
CA MET A 7 -9.19 -2.44 -17.49
C MET A 7 -10.46 -1.59 -17.63
N ALA A 8 -11.37 -1.98 -18.52
CA ALA A 8 -12.68 -1.35 -18.68
C ALA A 8 -13.71 -1.76 -17.60
N LEU A 9 -13.40 -2.71 -16.72
CA LEU A 9 -14.31 -3.10 -15.64
C LEU A 9 -14.52 -1.95 -14.64
N PRO A 10 -15.74 -1.79 -14.08
CA PRO A 10 -15.94 -0.95 -12.92
C PRO A 10 -15.02 -1.37 -11.77
N LYS A 11 -14.52 -0.40 -10.98
CA LYS A 11 -13.52 -0.62 -9.92
C LYS A 11 -13.79 -1.85 -9.05
N GLN A 12 -15.01 -1.99 -8.53
CA GLN A 12 -15.34 -3.13 -7.66
C GLN A 12 -15.23 -4.46 -8.41
N ARG A 13 -15.76 -4.55 -9.63
CA ARG A 13 -15.64 -5.78 -10.44
C ARG A 13 -14.19 -6.11 -10.80
N PHE A 14 -13.35 -5.09 -10.98
CA PHE A 14 -11.92 -5.30 -11.17
C PHE A 14 -11.27 -5.88 -9.89
N ILE A 15 -11.58 -5.33 -8.72
CA ILE A 15 -11.10 -5.84 -7.42
C ILE A 15 -11.59 -7.27 -7.19
N ASP A 16 -12.88 -7.54 -7.37
CA ASP A 16 -13.48 -8.87 -7.21
C ASP A 16 -12.78 -9.91 -8.11
N ARG A 17 -12.46 -9.50 -9.35
CA ARG A 17 -11.71 -10.34 -10.28
C ARG A 17 -10.28 -10.60 -9.82
N CYS A 18 -9.59 -9.59 -9.30
CA CYS A 18 -8.26 -9.77 -8.72
C CYS A 18 -8.30 -10.71 -7.51
N ASN A 19 -9.28 -10.55 -6.61
CA ASN A 19 -9.45 -11.42 -5.45
C ASN A 19 -9.75 -12.86 -5.87
N ALA A 20 -10.64 -13.09 -6.84
CA ALA A 20 -10.90 -14.41 -7.39
C ALA A 20 -9.64 -15.06 -7.98
N TRP A 21 -8.78 -14.27 -8.63
CA TRP A 21 -7.49 -14.76 -9.11
C TRP A 21 -6.54 -15.12 -7.95
N LEU A 22 -6.51 -14.34 -6.87
CA LEU A 22 -5.71 -14.67 -5.68
C LEU A 22 -6.18 -15.97 -5.03
N ASP A 23 -7.49 -16.18 -4.93
CA ASP A 23 -8.07 -17.42 -4.40
C ASP A 23 -7.68 -18.63 -5.25
N GLU A 24 -7.76 -18.50 -6.59
CA GLU A 24 -7.49 -19.59 -7.51
C GLU A 24 -5.99 -19.90 -7.67
N PHE A 25 -5.13 -18.88 -7.71
CA PHE A 25 -3.74 -19.02 -8.13
C PHE A 25 -2.70 -18.62 -7.07
N ASN A 26 -3.11 -17.98 -5.98
CA ASN A 26 -2.20 -17.52 -4.91
C ASN A 26 -2.62 -18.04 -3.52
N ASN A 27 -3.39 -19.13 -3.47
CA ASN A 27 -3.91 -19.73 -2.23
C ASN A 27 -4.66 -18.74 -1.34
N GLY A 28 -5.35 -17.76 -1.94
CA GLY A 28 -6.05 -16.68 -1.23
C GLY A 28 -5.14 -15.67 -0.53
N ASN A 29 -3.82 -15.77 -0.70
CA ASN A 29 -2.88 -14.81 -0.13
C ASN A 29 -2.82 -13.53 -0.97
N GLN A 30 -2.48 -12.41 -0.32
CA GLN A 30 -2.21 -11.16 -1.01
C GLN A 30 -0.94 -11.25 -1.86
N LEU A 31 -0.86 -10.43 -2.92
CA LEU A 31 0.33 -10.35 -3.75
C LEU A 31 1.53 -9.84 -2.93
N ASN A 32 2.62 -10.58 -3.01
CA ASN A 32 3.91 -10.11 -2.54
C ASN A 32 4.57 -9.28 -3.64
N ILE A 33 4.56 -7.95 -3.50
CA ILE A 33 5.15 -7.00 -4.45
C ILE A 33 6.13 -6.07 -3.75
N ASP A 34 7.31 -5.90 -4.35
CA ASP A 34 8.35 -4.99 -3.82
C ASP A 34 8.00 -3.52 -4.08
N ASP A 35 7.33 -3.24 -5.20
CA ASP A 35 6.89 -1.91 -5.60
C ASP A 35 5.35 -1.84 -5.63
N PRO A 36 4.71 -1.14 -4.67
CA PRO A 36 3.26 -0.98 -4.63
C PRO A 36 2.65 -0.39 -5.90
N LYS A 37 3.41 0.37 -6.70
CA LYS A 37 2.93 0.92 -7.98
C LYS A 37 2.72 -0.15 -9.06
N LYS A 38 3.26 -1.35 -8.87
CA LYS A 38 3.00 -2.50 -9.76
C LYS A 38 1.73 -3.27 -9.38
N CYS A 39 1.06 -2.90 -8.29
CA CYS A 39 -0.22 -3.50 -7.91
C CYS A 39 -1.24 -3.35 -9.06
N PRO A 40 -1.97 -4.42 -9.44
CA PRO A 40 -3.00 -4.33 -10.48
C PRO A 40 -4.03 -3.22 -10.22
N LEU A 41 -4.40 -3.00 -8.95
CA LEU A 41 -5.34 -1.94 -8.58
C LEU A 41 -4.74 -0.53 -8.77
N HIS A 42 -3.44 -0.33 -8.52
CA HIS A 42 -2.78 0.94 -8.87
C HIS A 42 -2.84 1.19 -10.37
N VAL A 43 -2.46 0.18 -11.16
CA VAL A 43 -2.44 0.28 -12.62
C VAL A 43 -3.82 0.61 -13.15
N TRP A 44 -4.87 -0.05 -12.64
CA TRP A 44 -6.26 0.24 -13.00
C TRP A 44 -6.66 1.68 -12.66
N VAL A 45 -6.29 2.19 -11.48
CA VAL A 45 -6.60 3.56 -11.04
C VAL A 45 -5.93 4.60 -11.95
N VAL A 46 -4.66 4.38 -12.29
CA VAL A 46 -3.91 5.27 -13.20
C VAL A 46 -4.50 5.20 -14.61
N TYR A 47 -4.76 4.00 -15.13
CA TYR A 47 -5.33 3.78 -16.46
C TYR A 47 -6.69 4.47 -16.62
N ASN A 48 -7.55 4.44 -15.58
CA ASN A 48 -8.89 5.02 -15.61
C ASN A 48 -8.94 6.48 -15.11
N HIS A 49 -7.78 7.10 -14.87
CA HIS A 49 -7.67 8.49 -14.40
C HIS A 49 -8.49 8.75 -13.11
N GLN A 50 -8.64 7.72 -12.25
CA GLN A 50 -9.43 7.80 -11.02
C GLN A 50 -8.62 8.32 -9.81
N ILE A 51 -7.47 8.96 -10.08
CA ILE A 51 -6.61 9.52 -9.04
C ILE A 51 -7.30 10.75 -8.44
N CYS A 52 -7.39 10.81 -7.11
CA CYS A 52 -7.93 12.00 -6.45
C CYS A 52 -6.93 13.16 -6.49
N GLY A 53 -7.38 14.38 -6.81
CA GLY A 53 -6.57 15.61 -6.75
C GLY A 53 -6.50 16.24 -5.36
N LYS A 54 -6.70 15.45 -4.30
CA LYS A 54 -6.64 15.94 -2.92
C LYS A 54 -5.21 15.83 -2.40
N ASP A 55 -4.65 16.95 -1.93
CA ASP A 55 -3.31 16.96 -1.32
C ASP A 55 -3.27 16.17 -0.01
N LEU A 56 -4.35 16.23 0.77
CA LEU A 56 -4.51 15.50 2.02
C LEU A 56 -5.84 14.75 2.03
N VAL A 57 -5.77 13.48 2.41
CA VAL A 57 -6.93 12.61 2.58
C VAL A 57 -6.93 12.08 4.02
N PRO A 58 -8.07 12.12 4.73
CA PRO A 58 -8.15 11.52 6.05
C PRO A 58 -8.03 10.00 5.95
N ASN A 59 -7.31 9.42 6.90
CA ASN A 59 -7.05 7.98 7.04
C ASN A 59 -6.19 7.36 5.92
N ILE A 60 -5.72 6.16 6.19
CA ILE A 60 -5.08 5.26 5.23
C ILE A 60 -5.80 3.91 5.31
N THR A 61 -5.93 3.21 4.20
CA THR A 61 -6.41 1.83 4.19
C THR A 61 -5.38 0.89 3.60
N ASN A 62 -5.48 -0.39 3.91
CA ASN A 62 -4.64 -1.41 3.29
C ASN A 62 -5.32 -1.90 2.00
N CYS A 63 -4.53 -2.09 0.94
CA CYS A 63 -5.03 -2.63 -0.31
C CYS A 63 -5.41 -4.10 -0.15
N GLU A 64 -6.57 -4.48 -0.65
CA GLU A 64 -7.05 -5.87 -0.60
C GLU A 64 -6.15 -6.81 -1.43
N ILE A 65 -5.57 -6.29 -2.53
CA ILE A 65 -4.82 -7.11 -3.49
C ILE A 65 -3.39 -7.40 -3.01
N CYS A 66 -2.71 -6.42 -2.40
CA CYS A 66 -1.28 -6.55 -2.04
C CYS A 66 -0.95 -6.21 -0.58
N GLY A 67 -1.96 -5.84 0.23
CA GLY A 67 -1.78 -5.46 1.63
C GLY A 67 -1.11 -4.11 1.85
N GLN A 68 -0.50 -3.51 0.82
CA GLN A 68 0.22 -2.26 0.96
C GLN A 68 -0.73 -1.07 1.21
N PRO A 69 -0.27 -0.05 1.96
CA PRO A 69 -1.07 1.14 2.23
C PRO A 69 -1.49 1.88 0.96
N THR A 70 -2.73 2.37 0.93
CA THR A 70 -3.36 3.01 -0.22
C THR A 70 -4.38 4.07 0.20
N CYS A 71 -4.67 5.02 -0.70
CA CYS A 71 -5.68 6.05 -0.45
C CYS A 71 -7.09 5.42 -0.30
N PRO A 72 -7.85 5.70 0.77
CA PRO A 72 -9.16 5.08 0.98
C PRO A 72 -10.21 5.51 -0.06
N ASN A 73 -10.03 6.65 -0.71
CA ASN A 73 -10.99 7.15 -1.71
C ASN A 73 -10.76 6.53 -3.09
N CYS A 74 -9.52 6.59 -3.59
CA CYS A 74 -9.21 6.17 -4.96
C CYS A 74 -8.52 4.81 -5.04
N SER A 75 -7.99 4.26 -3.95
CA SER A 75 -7.14 3.05 -3.91
C SER A 75 -5.82 3.18 -4.69
N ASN A 76 -5.35 4.40 -4.89
CA ASN A 76 -4.03 4.68 -5.43
C ASN A 76 -2.92 4.46 -4.37
N HIS A 77 -1.88 3.71 -4.74
CA HIS A 77 -0.66 3.52 -3.96
C HIS A 77 0.32 4.71 -3.96
N GLY A 78 0.07 5.76 -4.76
CA GLY A 78 0.88 6.99 -4.78
C GLY A 78 0.65 7.93 -3.59
N ALA A 79 0.37 7.41 -2.39
CA ALA A 79 0.09 8.19 -1.19
C ALA A 79 1.17 7.98 -0.12
N THR A 80 1.57 9.07 0.54
CA THR A 80 2.48 9.03 1.70
C THR A 80 1.67 8.96 2.99
N GLN A 81 2.07 8.06 3.89
CA GLN A 81 1.44 7.94 5.20
C GLN A 81 2.00 8.99 6.15
N ILE A 82 1.16 9.93 6.57
CA ILE A 82 1.52 10.93 7.57
C ILE A 82 0.77 10.66 8.88
N SER A 83 1.47 10.76 10.00
CA SER A 83 0.86 10.61 11.33
C SER A 83 1.58 11.47 12.37
N ARG A 84 0.89 11.76 13.48
CA ARG A 84 1.44 12.50 14.62
C ARG A 84 2.04 11.57 15.66
N VAL A 85 3.11 10.84 15.30
CA VAL A 85 3.72 9.84 16.21
C VAL A 85 4.31 10.49 17.47
N THR A 86 4.90 11.69 17.35
CA THR A 86 5.47 12.46 18.46
C THR A 86 4.68 13.73 18.79
N GLY A 87 3.48 13.88 18.24
CA GLY A 87 2.63 15.08 18.36
C GLY A 87 2.67 16.01 17.14
N TYR A 88 3.71 15.96 16.32
CA TYR A 88 3.81 16.71 15.04
C TYR A 88 3.53 15.81 13.84
N MET A 89 2.93 16.37 12.79
CA MET A 89 2.70 15.62 11.54
C MET A 89 4.05 15.29 10.90
N GLY A 90 4.30 14.00 10.66
CA GLY A 90 5.49 13.52 9.97
C GLY A 90 5.21 12.27 9.17
N ASP A 91 6.10 11.95 8.24
CA ASP A 91 6.07 10.71 7.46
C ASP A 91 6.36 9.50 8.35
N VAL A 92 5.46 8.51 8.27
CA VAL A 92 5.56 7.27 9.04
C VAL A 92 6.73 6.41 8.55
N ALA A 93 7.03 6.41 7.25
CA ALA A 93 8.13 5.62 6.70
C ALA A 93 9.48 6.13 7.22
N GLY A 94 9.69 7.45 7.20
CA GLY A 94 10.86 8.09 7.79
C GLY A 94 11.04 7.80 9.29
N TRP A 95 9.96 7.92 10.08
CA TRP A 95 10.01 7.60 11.52
C TRP A 95 10.40 6.14 11.78
N ASN A 96 9.79 5.20 11.04
CA ASN A 96 10.10 3.77 11.15
C ASN A 96 11.56 3.46 10.78
N ALA A 97 12.07 4.06 9.71
CA ALA A 97 13.46 3.89 9.29
C ALA A 97 14.43 4.40 10.37
N GLY A 98 14.17 5.60 10.92
CA GLY A 98 14.95 6.17 12.02
C GLY A 98 14.95 5.28 13.26
N LYS A 99 13.78 4.77 13.68
CA LYS A 99 13.68 3.87 14.84
C LYS A 99 14.37 2.53 14.64
N LYS A 100 14.34 1.97 13.44
CA LYS A 100 15.12 0.77 13.10
C LYS A 100 16.62 1.04 13.21
N GLN A 101 17.07 2.22 12.80
CA GLN A 101 18.47 2.62 12.93
C GLN A 101 18.85 2.83 14.40
N GLU A 102 18.05 3.57 15.18
CA GLU A 102 18.24 3.71 16.63
C GLU A 102 18.34 2.34 17.32
N LEU A 103 17.49 1.38 16.93
CA LEU A 103 17.51 0.03 17.50
C LEU A 103 18.80 -0.73 17.19
N LYS A 104 19.39 -0.55 16.00
CA LYS A 104 20.69 -1.13 15.64
C LYS A 104 21.83 -0.50 16.44
N GLU A 105 21.75 0.81 16.66
CA GLU A 105 22.77 1.58 17.40
C GLU A 105 22.71 1.36 18.91
N ARG A 106 21.60 0.83 19.44
CA ARG A 106 21.51 0.35 20.82
C ARG A 106 22.46 -0.84 21.00
N GLN A 107 23.70 -0.54 21.41
CA GLN A 107 24.60 -1.54 21.93
C GLN A 107 23.95 -2.19 23.15
N ARG A 108 23.73 -3.50 23.09
CA ARG A 108 23.48 -4.28 24.30
C ARG A 108 24.85 -4.47 24.94
N HIS A 109 25.14 -3.70 25.99
CA HIS A 109 26.26 -4.06 26.87
C HIS A 109 25.90 -5.42 27.47
N ASN A 110 26.40 -6.49 26.86
CA ASN A 110 26.42 -7.78 27.51
C ASN A 110 27.40 -7.61 28.67
N GLN A 111 26.87 -7.43 29.87
CA GLN A 111 27.67 -7.46 31.09
C GLN A 111 28.32 -8.84 31.17
N MET A 112 29.58 -8.92 30.75
CA MET A 112 30.50 -9.99 31.05
C MET A 112 31.82 -9.31 31.37
N ASP A 113 31.89 -8.82 32.62
CA ASP A 113 33.11 -8.89 33.41
C ASP A 113 33.41 -10.35 33.75
#